data_AF-A0A3N6FRA5-F1
#
_entry.id   AF-A0A3N6FRA5-F1
#
_cell.length_a   1.000
_cell.length_b   1.000
_cell.length_c   1.000
_cell.angle_alpha   90.00
_cell.angle_beta   90.00
_cell.angle_gamma   90.00
#
_symmetry.space_group_name_H-M   'P 1'
#
loop_
_entity.id
_entity.type
_entity.pdbx_description
1 polymer ?
#
loop_
_entity_poly.entity_id
_entity_poly.type
_entity_poly.pdbx_seq_one_letter_code
_entity_poly.pdbx_strand_id
1 'polypeptide(L)'
;MVFCMDEFGPLNLMPHPGRQWAERGGKHKDPDSEPRRRRRATYNRYGGVRHLSAALDLAKDKLYGHIKPVKKRTQFLEFFRYLRSLYPPQTRIAIVCDNFSPHLTTQRCQRVGTWAAAHNVEIAYTPTNSSWLNRIESQFTALRCFTLDGTDHATHKEQGSMIRRYIIWRNLHTDDQRLQAVVDRANVA
;
A
#
# COMPACT_ATOMS: atom_id res chain seq x y z
N MET A 1 -18.36 10.62 2.00
CA MET A 1 -17.44 9.52 1.61
C MET A 1 -16.26 9.53 2.56
N VAL A 2 -15.76 8.38 3.02
CA VAL A 2 -14.62 8.30 3.94
C VAL A 2 -13.50 7.46 3.33
N PHE A 3 -12.30 8.02 3.30
CA PHE A 3 -11.07 7.30 2.98
C PHE A 3 -10.20 7.15 4.21
N CYS A 4 -9.62 5.97 4.42
CA CYS A 4 -8.48 5.77 5.30
C CYS A 4 -7.21 5.75 4.43
N MET A 5 -6.26 6.63 4.69
CA MET A 5 -5.07 6.81 3.86
C MET A 5 -3.81 6.65 4.72
N ASP A 6 -2.81 5.98 4.15
CA ASP A 6 -1.49 5.85 4.76
C ASP A 6 -0.42 5.51 3.70
N GLU A 7 0.84 5.54 4.10
CA GLU A 7 2.01 5.23 3.28
C GLU A 7 2.63 3.88 3.68
N PHE A 8 2.69 2.95 2.74
CA PHE A 8 3.37 1.67 2.92
C PHE A 8 4.79 1.69 2.38
N GLY A 9 5.75 1.28 3.21
CA GLY A 9 7.16 1.17 2.85
C GLY A 9 8.07 1.15 4.08
N PRO A 10 9.40 1.19 3.89
CA PRO A 10 10.11 1.31 2.63
C PRO A 10 9.98 0.06 1.74
N LEU A 11 9.68 0.24 0.45
CA LEU A 11 9.71 -0.83 -0.56
C LEU A 11 11.14 -0.93 -1.11
N ASN A 12 11.92 -1.83 -0.51
CA ASN A 12 13.29 -2.13 -0.90
C ASN A 12 13.35 -3.32 -1.86
N LEU A 13 14.39 -3.35 -2.71
CA LEU A 13 14.73 -4.52 -3.52
C LEU A 13 15.59 -5.49 -2.70
N MET A 14 14.94 -6.18 -1.77
CA MET A 14 15.57 -7.19 -0.92
C MET A 14 14.81 -8.51 -0.97
N PRO A 15 15.47 -9.65 -0.72
CA PRO A 15 14.77 -10.91 -0.52
C PRO A 15 13.86 -10.81 0.71
N HIS A 16 12.59 -11.10 0.54
CA HIS A 16 11.63 -11.18 1.65
C HIS A 16 11.55 -12.63 2.14
N PRO A 17 11.66 -12.88 3.47
CA PRO A 17 11.33 -14.19 4.03
C PRO A 17 9.85 -14.50 3.80
N GLY A 18 9.47 -15.77 3.88
CA GLY A 18 8.09 -16.18 3.67
C GLY A 18 7.94 -17.42 2.81
N ARG A 19 6.68 -17.82 2.64
CA ARG A 19 6.27 -19.05 1.95
C ARG A 19 5.77 -18.70 0.56
N GLN A 20 6.14 -19.50 -0.42
CA GLN A 20 5.65 -19.38 -1.78
C GLN A 20 5.24 -20.77 -2.26
N TRP A 21 4.18 -20.84 -3.07
CA TRP A 21 3.89 -22.05 -3.82
C TRP A 21 4.97 -22.24 -4.87
N ALA A 22 5.56 -23.42 -4.89
CA ALA A 22 6.53 -23.84 -5.88
C ALA A 22 6.26 -25.30 -6.18
N GLU A 23 6.56 -25.74 -7.41
CA GLU A 23 6.58 -27.15 -7.71
C GLU A 23 7.50 -27.90 -6.75
N ARG A 24 7.10 -29.12 -6.38
CA ARG A 24 7.90 -30.00 -5.53
C ARG A 24 9.22 -30.30 -6.25
N GLY A 25 10.35 -29.95 -5.64
CA GLY A 25 11.68 -30.28 -6.19
C GLY A 25 12.12 -31.69 -5.75
N GLY A 26 12.51 -32.54 -6.71
CA GLY A 26 13.01 -33.91 -6.49
C GLY A 26 12.54 -34.89 -7.57
N LYS A 27 13.17 -36.09 -7.63
CA LYS A 27 13.00 -37.18 -8.62
C LYS A 27 11.62 -37.14 -9.31
N HIS A 28 11.64 -37.11 -10.66
CA HIS A 28 10.49 -36.87 -11.58
C HIS A 28 10.29 -35.41 -12.05
N LYS A 29 11.38 -34.70 -12.35
CA LYS A 29 11.30 -33.47 -13.16
C LYS A 29 11.46 -33.78 -14.65
N ASP A 30 10.76 -33.01 -15.47
CA ASP A 30 11.13 -32.77 -16.86
C ASP A 30 12.58 -32.22 -16.90
N PRO A 31 13.51 -32.87 -17.62
CA PRO A 31 14.91 -32.43 -17.76
C PRO A 31 15.06 -30.97 -18.20
N ASP A 32 14.09 -30.42 -18.92
CA ASP A 32 14.12 -29.06 -19.45
C ASP A 32 13.65 -28.00 -18.43
N SER A 33 13.20 -28.43 -17.24
CA SER A 33 12.67 -27.52 -16.21
C SER A 33 13.73 -26.94 -15.28
N GLU A 34 13.94 -25.62 -15.40
CA GLU A 34 14.88 -24.83 -14.59
C GLU A 34 14.82 -25.13 -13.07
N PRO A 35 15.97 -25.21 -12.37
CA PRO A 35 16.02 -25.35 -10.92
C PRO A 35 15.32 -24.20 -10.20
N ARG A 36 14.81 -24.46 -8.99
CA ARG A 36 14.25 -23.41 -8.14
C ARG A 36 15.28 -22.30 -7.94
N ARG A 37 14.93 -21.06 -8.31
CA ARG A 37 15.74 -19.87 -8.03
C ARG A 37 16.03 -19.80 -6.53
N ARG A 38 17.30 -19.93 -6.15
CA ARG A 38 17.75 -19.69 -4.78
C ARG A 38 17.60 -18.20 -4.49
N ARG A 39 17.07 -17.86 -3.31
CA ARG A 39 17.05 -16.46 -2.86
C ARG A 39 18.48 -16.00 -2.64
N ARG A 40 18.77 -14.75 -3.00
CA ARG A 40 20.09 -14.17 -2.80
C ARG A 40 20.41 -14.15 -1.30
N ALA A 41 21.57 -14.68 -0.91
CA ALA A 41 22.06 -14.58 0.47
C ALA A 41 22.55 -13.15 0.78
N THR A 42 23.21 -12.53 -0.19
CA THR A 42 23.74 -11.17 -0.11
C THR A 42 23.02 -10.27 -1.12
N TYR A 43 22.63 -9.08 -0.69
CA TYR A 43 22.01 -8.07 -1.55
C TYR A 43 22.52 -6.68 -1.21
N ASN A 44 22.55 -5.80 -2.21
CA ASN A 44 22.94 -4.41 -2.06
C ASN A 44 21.74 -3.48 -2.29
N ARG A 45 21.64 -2.39 -1.52
CA ARG A 45 20.51 -1.44 -1.60
C ARG A 45 20.80 -0.24 -2.52
N TYR A 46 21.40 -0.47 -3.68
CA TYR A 46 21.75 0.61 -4.62
C TYR A 46 20.54 1.14 -5.41
N GLY A 47 19.48 0.34 -5.55
CA GLY A 47 18.28 0.71 -6.32
C GLY A 47 17.39 1.78 -5.67
N GLY A 48 17.76 2.28 -4.48
CA GLY A 48 16.93 3.20 -3.70
C GLY A 48 15.62 2.55 -3.22
N VAL A 49 14.73 3.39 -2.72
CA VAL A 49 13.47 2.98 -2.08
C VAL A 49 12.28 3.50 -2.87
N ARG A 50 11.15 2.78 -2.77
CA ARG A 50 9.83 3.28 -3.18
C ARG A 50 8.88 3.31 -1.99
N HIS A 51 7.84 4.12 -2.11
CA HIS A 51 6.77 4.25 -1.13
C HIS A 51 5.44 4.08 -1.86
N LEU A 52 4.52 3.34 -1.27
CA LEU A 52 3.16 3.22 -1.76
C LEU A 52 2.27 4.17 -0.96
N SER A 53 1.79 5.24 -1.58
CA SER A 53 0.68 6.03 -1.01
C SER A 53 -0.61 5.31 -1.36
N ALA A 54 -1.40 4.91 -0.36
CA ALA A 54 -2.61 4.14 -0.58
C ALA A 54 -3.79 4.70 0.22
N ALA A 55 -5.00 4.45 -0.28
CA ALA A 55 -6.25 4.83 0.38
C ALA A 55 -7.28 3.72 0.25
N LEU A 56 -7.92 3.38 1.36
CA LEU A 56 -9.06 2.48 1.45
C LEU A 56 -10.34 3.31 1.47
N ASP A 57 -11.18 3.13 0.46
CA ASP A 57 -12.56 3.64 0.43
C ASP A 57 -13.44 2.75 1.29
N LEU A 58 -13.92 3.28 2.43
CA LEU A 58 -14.71 2.50 3.37
C LEU A 58 -16.12 2.19 2.88
N ALA A 59 -16.66 2.97 1.94
CA ALA A 59 -18.02 2.75 1.44
C ALA A 59 -18.05 1.68 0.34
N LYS A 60 -17.02 1.63 -0.50
CA LYS A 60 -16.92 0.67 -1.61
C LYS A 60 -16.04 -0.54 -1.29
N ASP A 61 -15.35 -0.53 -0.15
CA ASP A 61 -14.28 -1.45 0.19
C ASP A 61 -13.26 -1.58 -0.96
N LYS A 62 -12.77 -0.44 -1.45
CA LYS A 62 -11.80 -0.38 -2.56
C LYS A 62 -10.49 0.23 -2.11
N LEU A 63 -9.41 -0.50 -2.37
CA LEU A 63 -8.05 -0.05 -2.15
C LEU A 63 -7.50 0.64 -3.41
N TYR A 64 -6.95 1.83 -3.24
CA TYR A 64 -6.26 2.60 -4.26
C TYR A 64 -4.81 2.77 -3.86
N GLY A 65 -3.87 2.80 -4.81
CA GLY A 65 -2.45 2.89 -4.47
C GLY A 65 -1.56 3.40 -5.59
N HIS A 66 -0.73 4.40 -5.28
CA HIS A 66 0.28 4.97 -6.17
C HIS A 66 1.69 4.77 -5.59
N ILE A 67 2.57 4.16 -6.39
CA ILE A 67 3.98 3.99 -6.01
C ILE A 67 4.76 5.25 -6.39
N LYS A 68 5.44 5.84 -5.41
CA LYS A 68 6.21 7.08 -5.52
C LYS A 68 7.67 6.86 -5.12
N PRO A 69 8.62 7.58 -5.74
CA PRO A 69 10.03 7.52 -5.36
C PRO A 69 10.35 8.26 -4.07
N VAL A 70 9.51 9.21 -3.66
CA VAL A 70 9.70 10.05 -2.47
C VAL A 70 8.36 10.32 -1.79
N LYS A 71 8.38 10.48 -0.47
CA LYS A 71 7.23 10.84 0.37
C LYS A 71 7.25 12.31 0.78
N LYS A 72 7.00 13.21 -0.19
CA LYS A 72 6.90 14.66 0.07
C LYS A 72 5.47 15.15 -0.13
N ARG A 73 5.17 16.32 0.43
CA ARG A 73 3.85 16.97 0.37
C ARG A 73 3.30 17.12 -1.06
N THR A 74 4.17 17.32 -2.06
CA THR A 74 3.75 17.40 -3.47
C THR A 74 3.16 16.06 -3.95
N GLN A 75 3.84 14.94 -3.70
CA GLN A 75 3.35 13.60 -4.06
C GLN A 75 2.10 13.25 -3.27
N PHE A 76 2.02 13.65 -2.01
CA PHE A 76 0.85 13.49 -1.17
C PHE A 76 -0.38 14.22 -1.75
N LEU A 77 -0.24 15.51 -2.09
CA LEU A 77 -1.31 16.29 -2.72
C LEU A 77 -1.71 15.75 -4.09
N GLU A 78 -0.76 15.25 -4.89
CA GLU A 78 -1.06 14.59 -6.16
C GLU A 78 -1.99 13.40 -5.96
N PHE A 79 -1.73 12.58 -4.92
CA PHE A 79 -2.57 11.45 -4.58
C PHE A 79 -3.96 11.89 -4.09
N PHE A 80 -4.04 12.94 -3.27
CA PHE A 80 -5.33 13.46 -2.78
C PHE A 80 -6.18 14.05 -3.90
N ARG A 81 -5.55 14.72 -4.87
CA ARG A 81 -6.22 15.19 -6.10
C ARG A 81 -6.79 14.04 -6.91
N TYR A 82 -6.06 12.93 -7.00
CA TYR A 82 -6.56 11.71 -7.61
C TYR A 82 -7.77 11.14 -6.85
N LEU A 83 -7.70 11.02 -5.51
CA LEU A 83 -8.86 10.54 -4.73
C LEU A 83 -10.08 11.45 -4.89
N ARG A 84 -9.86 12.77 -4.93
CA ARG A 84 -10.92 13.74 -5.19
C ARG A 84 -11.54 13.58 -6.57
N SER A 85 -10.76 13.26 -7.60
CA SER A 85 -11.30 13.09 -8.96
C SER A 85 -12.16 11.83 -9.13
N LEU A 86 -12.16 10.90 -8.17
CA LEU A 86 -13.01 9.71 -8.20
C LEU A 86 -14.49 9.99 -7.90
N TYR A 87 -14.81 11.20 -7.43
CA TYR A 87 -16.14 11.60 -6.99
C TYR A 87 -16.54 12.97 -7.54
N PRO A 88 -17.85 13.25 -7.75
CA PRO A 88 -18.32 14.58 -8.13
C PRO A 88 -17.88 15.67 -7.13
N PRO A 89 -17.62 16.92 -7.58
CA PRO A 89 -17.19 18.05 -6.73
C PRO A 89 -18.07 18.35 -5.50
N GLN A 90 -19.36 18.00 -5.58
CA GLN A 90 -20.35 18.24 -4.54
C GLN A 90 -20.28 17.21 -3.40
N THR A 91 -19.72 16.03 -3.65
CA THR A 91 -19.58 14.98 -2.62
C THR A 91 -18.55 15.39 -1.57
N ARG A 92 -18.97 15.48 -0.31
CA ARG A 92 -18.05 15.69 0.82
C ARG A 92 -17.20 14.43 1.04
N ILE A 93 -15.88 14.61 1.08
CA ILE A 93 -14.91 13.55 1.33
C ILE A 93 -14.22 13.81 2.66
N ALA A 94 -14.25 12.84 3.57
CA ALA A 94 -13.40 12.82 4.75
C ALA A 94 -12.21 11.89 4.49
N ILE A 95 -11.01 12.33 4.82
CA ILE A 95 -9.78 11.52 4.72
C ILE A 95 -9.19 11.40 6.11
N VAL A 96 -9.13 10.17 6.62
CA VAL A 96 -8.43 9.82 7.84
C VAL A 96 -6.99 9.46 7.47
N CYS A 97 -6.00 10.13 8.04
CA CYS A 97 -4.59 9.79 7.85
C CYS A 97 -3.76 10.06 9.12
N ASP A 98 -2.51 9.60 9.15
CA ASP A 98 -1.61 9.92 10.24
C ASP A 98 -1.20 11.41 10.26
N ASN A 99 -0.62 11.85 11.38
CA ASN A 99 -0.19 13.24 11.57
C ASN A 99 1.23 13.52 11.03
N PHE A 100 1.70 12.77 10.03
CA PHE A 100 3.03 12.96 9.45
C PHE A 100 3.18 14.35 8.83
N SER A 101 4.33 15.01 9.06
CA SER A 101 4.55 16.43 8.73
C SER A 101 4.14 16.86 7.30
N PRO A 102 4.38 16.07 6.23
CA PRO A 102 3.89 16.38 4.89
C PRO A 102 2.36 16.44 4.76
N HIS A 103 1.63 15.66 5.56
CA HIS A 103 0.17 15.61 5.57
C HIS A 103 -0.41 16.84 6.26
N LEU A 104 0.31 17.37 7.24
CA LEU A 104 -0.14 18.52 8.01
C LEU A 104 -0.15 19.81 7.20
N THR A 105 -1.20 20.59 7.47
CA THR A 105 -1.18 22.03 7.28
C THR A 105 -0.39 22.63 8.43
N THR A 106 0.72 23.30 8.12
CA THR A 106 1.55 23.94 9.14
C THR A 106 1.58 25.45 8.92
N GLN A 107 2.01 26.21 9.92
CA GLN A 107 2.22 27.66 9.77
C GLN A 107 3.12 27.99 8.56
N ARG A 108 4.12 27.14 8.28
CA ARG A 108 5.06 27.31 7.16
C ARG A 108 4.49 26.86 5.82
N CYS A 109 3.42 26.09 5.80
CA CYS A 109 2.85 25.57 4.57
C CYS A 109 1.40 25.13 4.75
N GLN A 110 0.50 25.94 4.19
CA GLN A 110 -0.94 25.73 4.31
C GLN A 110 -1.54 24.95 3.13
N ARG A 111 -0.72 24.51 2.17
CA ARG A 111 -1.15 23.94 0.88
C ARG A 111 -2.17 22.81 1.02
N VAL A 112 -2.05 21.95 2.03
CA VAL A 112 -2.97 20.83 2.25
C VAL A 112 -4.34 21.32 2.70
N GLY A 113 -4.39 22.20 3.71
CA GLY A 113 -5.63 22.75 4.26
C GLY A 113 -6.35 23.65 3.26
N THR A 114 -5.62 24.52 2.55
CA THR A 114 -6.19 25.37 1.49
C THR A 114 -6.82 24.51 0.38
N TRP A 115 -6.13 23.45 -0.05
CA TRP A 115 -6.67 22.52 -1.04
C TRP A 115 -7.91 21.80 -0.50
N ALA A 116 -7.87 21.29 0.73
CA ALA A 116 -8.97 20.56 1.32
C ALA A 116 -10.25 21.42 1.41
N ALA A 117 -10.12 22.65 1.91
CA ALA A 117 -11.22 23.62 2.00
C ALA A 117 -11.81 23.96 0.62
N ALA A 118 -10.97 24.14 -0.40
CA ALA A 118 -11.42 24.47 -1.76
C ALA A 118 -12.13 23.30 -2.47
N HIS A 119 -11.93 22.06 -2.03
CA HIS A 119 -12.41 20.87 -2.73
C HIS A 119 -13.47 20.06 -1.98
N ASN A 120 -14.11 20.63 -0.95
CA ASN A 120 -15.09 19.95 -0.09
C ASN A 120 -14.50 18.67 0.54
N VAL A 121 -13.25 18.77 1.01
CA VAL A 121 -12.51 17.70 1.67
C VAL A 121 -12.23 18.10 3.12
N GLU A 122 -12.46 17.16 4.02
CA GLU A 122 -12.09 17.25 5.41
C GLU A 122 -10.98 16.23 5.70
N ILE A 123 -9.97 16.64 6.45
CA ILE A 123 -8.86 15.75 6.84
C ILE A 123 -8.90 15.58 8.34
N ALA A 124 -9.04 14.33 8.78
CA ALA A 124 -8.99 13.92 10.17
C ALA A 124 -7.66 13.21 10.44
N TYR A 125 -6.90 13.70 11.43
CA TYR A 125 -5.62 13.09 11.78
C TYR A 125 -5.81 12.11 12.94
N THR A 126 -5.20 10.93 12.84
CA THR A 126 -5.13 10.01 13.99
C THR A 126 -4.22 10.60 15.07
N PRO A 127 -4.48 10.32 16.36
CA PRO A 127 -3.55 10.67 17.43
C PRO A 127 -2.17 10.05 17.18
N THR A 128 -1.13 10.67 17.75
CA THR A 128 0.25 10.16 17.68
C THR A 128 0.31 8.72 18.19
N ASN A 129 1.09 7.87 17.51
CA ASN A 129 1.27 6.44 17.83
C ASN A 129 -0.04 5.63 17.85
N SER A 130 -1.06 6.06 17.11
CA SER A 130 -2.36 5.38 17.05
C SER A 130 -2.68 4.85 15.65
N SER A 131 -1.67 4.28 14.97
CA SER A 131 -1.84 3.72 13.61
C SER A 131 -2.88 2.60 13.56
N TRP A 132 -3.08 1.85 14.66
CA TRP A 132 -4.10 0.81 14.80
C TRP A 132 -5.55 1.33 14.60
N LEU A 133 -5.80 2.63 14.77
CA LEU A 133 -7.09 3.25 14.44
C LEU A 133 -7.30 3.41 12.94
N ASN A 134 -6.23 3.43 12.14
CA ASN A 134 -6.30 3.62 10.71
C ASN A 134 -6.60 2.29 10.00
N ARG A 135 -7.84 2.13 9.53
CA ARG A 135 -8.35 0.87 8.93
C ARG A 135 -7.58 0.36 7.71
N ILE A 136 -6.74 1.19 7.10
CA ILE A 136 -5.88 0.76 5.99
C ILE A 136 -4.68 -0.08 6.46
N GLU A 137 -4.24 0.02 7.72
CA GLU A 137 -3.07 -0.70 8.23
C GLU A 137 -3.23 -2.22 8.14
N SER A 138 -4.43 -2.75 8.40
CA SER A 138 -4.72 -4.18 8.20
C SER A 138 -4.65 -4.61 6.74
N GLN A 139 -4.97 -3.71 5.80
CA GLN A 139 -4.81 -3.95 4.37
C GLN A 139 -3.34 -4.04 3.96
N PHE A 140 -2.45 -3.32 4.64
CA PHE A 140 -1.01 -3.41 4.40
C PHE A 140 -0.41 -4.72 4.92
N THR A 141 -0.96 -5.26 6.01
CA THR A 141 -0.60 -6.61 6.47
C THR A 141 -0.97 -7.66 5.42
N ALA A 142 -2.18 -7.58 4.85
CA ALA A 142 -2.58 -8.45 3.75
C ALA A 142 -1.71 -8.25 2.50
N LEU A 143 -1.45 -7.01 2.09
CA LEU A 143 -0.59 -6.71 0.95
C LEU A 143 0.79 -7.35 1.11
N ARG A 144 1.41 -7.22 2.29
CA ARG A 144 2.70 -7.84 2.58
C ARG A 144 2.61 -9.36 2.43
N CYS A 145 1.63 -9.99 3.06
CA CYS A 145 1.45 -11.44 3.04
C CYS A 145 1.26 -12.01 1.63
N PHE A 146 0.42 -11.38 0.81
CA PHE A 146 0.07 -11.90 -0.51
C PHE A 146 1.04 -11.48 -1.62
N THR A 147 1.77 -10.37 -1.44
CA THR A 147 2.56 -9.76 -2.53
C THR A 147 4.06 -9.81 -2.30
N LEU A 148 4.51 -9.59 -1.06
CA LEU A 148 5.93 -9.41 -0.75
C LEU A 148 6.53 -10.62 -0.07
N ASP A 149 5.80 -11.27 0.82
CA ASP A 149 6.33 -12.40 1.56
C ASP A 149 6.76 -13.51 0.60
N GLY A 150 8.01 -13.93 0.79
CA GLY A 150 8.62 -14.98 -0.01
C GLY A 150 9.15 -14.58 -1.39
N THR A 151 9.14 -13.30 -1.76
CA THR A 151 9.63 -12.83 -3.07
C THR A 151 11.09 -12.33 -3.02
N ASP A 152 11.73 -12.22 -4.18
CA ASP A 152 13.05 -11.58 -4.38
C ASP A 152 13.06 -10.84 -5.72
N HIS A 153 12.33 -9.73 -5.75
CA HIS A 153 12.17 -8.90 -6.94
C HIS A 153 13.50 -8.24 -7.34
N ALA A 154 13.84 -8.34 -8.62
CA ALA A 154 15.08 -7.77 -9.14
C ALA A 154 14.98 -6.27 -9.38
N THR A 155 13.77 -5.76 -9.64
CA THR A 155 13.53 -4.35 -10.02
C THR A 155 12.29 -3.76 -9.34
N HIS A 156 12.29 -2.43 -9.18
CA HIS A 156 11.12 -1.68 -8.69
C HIS A 156 9.91 -1.79 -9.62
N LYS A 157 10.15 -2.01 -10.93
CA LYS A 157 9.08 -2.22 -11.91
C LYS A 157 8.35 -3.54 -11.64
N GLU A 158 9.10 -4.60 -11.35
CA GLU A 158 8.57 -5.91 -11.01
C GLU A 158 7.77 -5.87 -9.70
N GLN A 159 8.37 -5.36 -8.62
CA GLN A 159 7.71 -5.22 -7.33
C GLN A 159 6.45 -4.35 -7.44
N GLY A 160 6.52 -3.24 -8.18
CA GLY A 160 5.37 -2.36 -8.40
C GLY A 160 4.27 -2.97 -9.27
N SER A 161 4.63 -3.84 -10.22
CA SER A 161 3.66 -4.61 -11.01
C SER A 161 2.90 -5.60 -10.13
N MET A 162 3.59 -6.30 -9.22
CA MET A 162 2.97 -7.24 -8.29
C MET A 162 2.03 -6.53 -7.31
N ILE A 163 2.43 -5.38 -6.76
CA ILE A 163 1.56 -4.56 -5.90
C ILE A 163 0.28 -4.14 -6.64
N ARG A 164 0.39 -3.69 -7.90
CA ARG A 164 -0.78 -3.31 -8.71
C ARG A 164 -1.70 -4.51 -8.97
N ARG A 165 -1.13 -5.67 -9.31
CA ARG A 165 -1.91 -6.91 -9.51
C ARG A 165 -2.65 -7.30 -8.25
N TYR A 166 -1.99 -7.23 -7.09
CA TYR A 166 -2.64 -7.47 -5.80
C TYR A 166 -3.78 -6.51 -5.52
N ILE A 167 -3.59 -5.19 -5.73
CA ILE A 167 -4.67 -4.21 -5.50
C ILE A 167 -5.89 -4.52 -6.39
N ILE A 168 -5.67 -4.85 -7.66
CA ILE A 168 -6.74 -5.25 -8.58
C ILE A 168 -7.43 -6.53 -8.08
N TRP A 169 -6.65 -7.56 -7.75
CA TRP A 169 -7.19 -8.82 -7.23
C TRP A 169 -7.99 -8.63 -5.94
N ARG A 170 -7.44 -7.91 -4.95
CA ARG A 170 -8.10 -7.59 -3.67
C ARG A 170 -9.42 -6.88 -3.87
N ASN A 171 -9.47 -5.91 -4.78
CA ASN A 171 -10.70 -5.16 -5.08
C ASN A 171 -11.77 -6.00 -5.79
N LEU A 172 -11.40 -7.15 -6.37
CA LEU A 172 -12.31 -8.09 -7.02
C LEU A 172 -12.70 -9.27 -6.11
N HIS A 173 -12.01 -9.47 -4.98
CA HIS A 173 -12.15 -10.64 -4.11
C HIS A 173 -12.24 -10.22 -2.63
N THR A 174 -13.11 -9.25 -2.32
CA THR A 174 -13.28 -8.73 -0.95
C THR A 174 -13.92 -9.76 0.00
N ASP A 175 -14.53 -10.79 -0.58
CA ASP A 175 -15.12 -11.95 0.06
C ASP A 175 -14.17 -13.15 0.20
N ASP A 176 -12.92 -13.04 -0.28
CA ASP A 176 -11.93 -14.11 -0.12
C ASP A 176 -11.65 -14.35 1.38
N GLN A 177 -11.95 -15.57 1.83
CA GLN A 177 -11.85 -15.95 3.24
C GLN A 177 -10.43 -15.79 3.80
N ARG A 178 -9.41 -15.97 2.95
CA ARG A 178 -8.01 -15.89 3.38
C ARG A 178 -7.58 -14.44 3.53
N LEU A 179 -8.02 -13.56 2.63
CA LEU A 179 -7.88 -12.12 2.77
C LEU A 179 -8.56 -11.62 4.04
N GLN A 180 -9.83 -11.98 4.26
CA GLN A 180 -10.59 -11.59 5.44
C GLN A 180 -9.90 -12.05 6.73
N ALA A 181 -9.49 -13.32 6.80
CA ALA A 181 -8.79 -13.85 7.96
C ALA A 181 -7.49 -13.10 8.29
N VAL A 182 -6.73 -12.66 7.27
CA VAL A 182 -5.50 -11.87 7.49
C VAL A 182 -5.83 -10.46 7.97
N VAL A 183 -6.83 -9.82 7.34
CA VAL A 183 -7.27 -8.47 7.70
C VAL A 183 -7.85 -8.43 9.12
N ASP A 184 -8.71 -9.37 9.47
CA ASP A 184 -9.36 -9.44 10.78
C ASP A 184 -8.35 -9.72 11.89
N ARG A 185 -7.41 -10.65 11.66
CA ARG A 185 -6.31 -10.88 12.59
C ARG A 185 -5.47 -9.63 12.83
N ALA A 186 -5.25 -8.82 11.79
CA ALA A 186 -4.49 -7.58 11.90
C ALA A 186 -5.29 -6.45 12.57
N ASN A 187 -6.62 -6.48 12.53
CA ASN A 187 -7.48 -5.49 13.20
C ASN A 187 -7.61 -5.75 14.72
N VAL A 188 -7.34 -6.96 15.19
CA VAL A 188 -7.46 -7.38 16.61
C VAL A 188 -6.10 -7.35 17.34
N ALA A 189 -5.00 -7.17 16.61
CA ALA A 189 -3.63 -7.09 17.13
C ALA A 189 -3.24 -5.66 17.52
#